data_AF-A0A967GAI3-F1
#
_entry.id   AF-A0A967GAI3-F1
#
_cell.length_a   1.000
_cell.length_b   1.000
_cell.length_c   1.000
_cell.angle_alpha   90.00
_cell.angle_beta   90.00
_cell.angle_gamma   90.00
#
_symmetry.space_group_name_H-M   'P 1'
#
loop_
_entity.id
_entity.type
_entity.pdbx_description
1 polymer ?
#
loop_
_entity_poly.entity_id
_entity_poly.type
_entity_poly.pdbx_seq_one_letter_code
_entity_poly.pdbx_strand_id
1 'polypeptide(L)'
;MGKETQMKNMVSLLGVILLCSLFIGITQGAFTHSGCLSTQADLDRMATKVAASEQPWKGSWDILMSNTDQWTDHTPEAVQTVYVDDGTHGSNFMNLARDVHRAYQLALRYHGDGSTWAADKAVEIFNA
;
A
#
# COMPACT_ATOMS: atom_id res chain seq x y z
N MET A 1 -34.70 53.58 -2.16
CA MET A 1 -33.35 53.33 -2.72
C MET A 1 -32.57 52.20 -2.04
N GLY A 2 -33.00 51.66 -0.88
CA GLY A 2 -32.24 50.61 -0.17
C GLY A 2 -32.53 49.15 -0.59
N LYS A 3 -33.78 48.81 -0.94
CA LYS A 3 -34.19 47.41 -1.17
C LYS A 3 -33.63 46.80 -2.47
N GLU A 4 -33.55 47.59 -3.54
CA GLU A 4 -32.99 47.11 -4.81
C GLU A 4 -31.49 46.86 -4.75
N THR A 5 -30.75 47.72 -4.05
CA THR A 5 -29.30 47.54 -3.85
C THR A 5 -29.01 46.30 -3.00
N GLN A 6 -29.84 46.02 -1.98
CA GLN A 6 -29.73 44.81 -1.16
C GLN A 6 -30.00 43.53 -1.98
N MET A 7 -31.03 43.55 -2.84
CA MET A 7 -31.37 42.40 -3.70
C MET A 7 -30.28 42.11 -4.74
N LYS A 8 -29.68 43.16 -5.34
CA LYS A 8 -28.56 43.01 -6.28
C LYS A 8 -27.32 42.42 -5.61
N ASN A 9 -27.02 42.84 -4.38
CA ASN A 9 -25.89 42.32 -3.60
C ASN A 9 -26.11 40.86 -3.16
N MET A 10 -27.35 40.48 -2.81
CA MET A 10 -27.71 39.10 -2.49
C MET A 10 -27.60 38.19 -3.72
N VAL A 11 -28.04 38.64 -4.89
CA VAL A 11 -27.93 37.88 -6.15
C VAL A 11 -26.47 37.74 -6.58
N SER A 12 -25.64 38.78 -6.43
CA SER A 12 -24.19 38.70 -6.66
C SER A 12 -23.50 37.72 -5.70
N LEU A 13 -23.87 37.73 -4.42
CA LEU A 13 -23.31 36.82 -3.42
C LEU A 13 -23.71 35.35 -3.68
N LEU A 14 -24.97 35.11 -4.05
CA LEU A 14 -25.44 33.78 -4.47
C LEU A 14 -24.73 33.29 -5.73
N GLY A 15 -24.47 34.17 -6.70
CA GLY A 15 -23.73 33.85 -7.91
C GLY A 15 -22.26 33.48 -7.64
N VAL A 16 -21.59 34.17 -6.71
CA VAL A 16 -20.20 33.86 -6.30
C VAL A 16 -20.12 32.53 -5.56
N ILE A 17 -21.08 32.23 -4.67
CA ILE A 17 -21.13 30.94 -3.95
C ILE A 17 -21.36 29.77 -4.92
N LEU A 18 -22.27 29.93 -5.89
CA LEU A 18 -22.52 28.92 -6.93
C LEU A 18 -21.31 28.70 -7.83
N LEU A 19 -20.55 29.76 -8.15
CA LEU A 19 -19.31 29.69 -8.94
C LEU A 19 -18.16 29.01 -8.16
N CYS A 20 -18.03 29.26 -6.85
CA CYS A 20 -17.02 28.60 -6.00
C CYS A 20 -17.31 27.10 -5.79
N SER A 21 -18.58 26.70 -5.83
CA SER A 21 -19.00 25.29 -5.64
C SER A 21 -18.64 24.39 -6.84
N LEU A 22 -18.41 24.97 -8.02
CA LEU A 22 -18.03 24.24 -9.24
C LEU A 22 -16.54 23.87 -9.31
N PHE A 23 -15.71 24.40 -8.42
CA PHE A 23 -14.26 24.15 -8.41
C PHE A 23 -13.77 23.30 -7.23
N ILE A 24 -14.65 22.90 -6.30
CA ILE A 24 -14.29 21.94 -5.26
C ILE A 24 -14.47 20.53 -5.82
N GLY A 25 -13.61 20.17 -6.76
CA GLY A 25 -13.34 18.76 -7.04
C GLY A 25 -12.56 18.21 -5.87
N ILE A 26 -13.20 17.43 -5.00
CA ILE A 26 -12.47 16.59 -4.05
C ILE A 26 -11.76 15.54 -4.89
N THR A 27 -10.49 15.77 -5.22
CA THR A 27 -9.66 14.71 -5.82
C THR A 27 -9.34 13.74 -4.69
N GLN A 28 -10.22 12.76 -4.46
CA GLN A 28 -9.79 11.55 -3.80
C GLN A 28 -8.78 10.90 -4.75
N GLY A 29 -7.50 10.94 -4.38
CA GLY A 29 -6.45 10.29 -5.14
C GLY A 29 -6.83 8.83 -5.35
N ALA A 30 -6.89 8.39 -6.61
CA ALA A 30 -7.18 7.00 -6.92
C ALA A 30 -6.12 6.10 -6.24
N PHE A 31 -6.58 5.02 -5.61
CA PHE A 31 -5.68 4.01 -5.09
C PHE A 31 -4.75 3.54 -6.21
N THR A 32 -3.45 3.76 -6.04
CA THR A 32 -2.42 3.39 -7.00
C THR A 32 -1.65 2.20 -6.45
N HIS A 33 -1.72 1.10 -7.19
CA HIS A 33 -0.93 -0.11 -6.91
C HIS A 33 -0.03 -0.40 -8.12
N SER A 34 1.28 -0.58 -7.95
CA SER A 34 2.07 -0.58 -6.71
C SER A 34 2.23 0.84 -6.11
N GLY A 35 2.34 0.96 -4.76
CA GLY A 35 2.37 2.25 -4.07
C GLY A 35 3.00 2.24 -2.67
N CYS A 36 2.72 3.29 -1.89
CA CYS A 36 3.31 3.56 -0.56
C CYS A 36 4.84 3.74 -0.57
N LEU A 37 5.60 2.67 -0.28
CA LEU A 37 7.06 2.70 -0.19
C LEU A 37 7.76 2.20 -1.47
N SER A 38 7.02 1.61 -2.41
CA SER A 38 7.59 1.09 -3.66
C SER A 38 6.72 1.46 -4.85
N THR A 39 7.31 2.20 -5.79
CA THR A 39 6.65 2.54 -7.06
C THR A 39 6.84 1.41 -8.08
N GLN A 40 6.01 1.38 -9.12
CA GLN A 40 6.22 0.44 -10.23
C GLN A 40 7.61 0.59 -10.86
N ALA A 41 8.09 1.83 -11.02
CA ALA A 41 9.43 2.10 -11.55
C ALA A 41 10.56 1.55 -10.66
N ASP A 42 10.38 1.50 -9.34
CA ASP A 42 11.35 0.90 -8.43
C ASP A 42 11.38 -0.63 -8.57
N LEU A 43 10.22 -1.26 -8.70
CA LEU A 43 10.08 -2.70 -8.91
C LEU A 43 10.66 -3.12 -10.27
N ASP A 44 10.36 -2.37 -11.33
CA ASP A 44 10.90 -2.62 -12.68
C ASP A 44 12.42 -2.47 -12.70
N ARG A 45 12.95 -1.44 -12.01
CA ARG A 45 14.39 -1.23 -11.85
C ARG A 45 15.02 -2.41 -11.10
N MET A 46 14.42 -2.85 -10.01
CA MET A 46 14.89 -4.02 -9.26
C MET A 46 14.94 -5.26 -10.18
N ALA A 47 13.83 -5.60 -10.85
CA ALA A 47 13.74 -6.78 -11.71
C ALA A 47 14.79 -6.73 -12.84
N THR A 48 14.94 -5.57 -13.50
CA THR A 48 15.94 -5.36 -14.55
C THR A 48 17.37 -5.59 -14.03
N LYS A 49 17.71 -5.00 -12.87
CA LYS A 49 19.06 -5.13 -12.28
C LYS A 49 19.35 -6.55 -11.79
N VAL A 50 18.34 -7.25 -11.25
CA VAL A 50 18.44 -8.66 -10.88
C VAL A 50 18.67 -9.54 -12.10
N ALA A 51 17.89 -9.35 -13.18
CA ALA A 51 18.04 -10.10 -14.43
C ALA A 51 19.43 -9.89 -15.06
N ALA A 52 19.99 -8.69 -14.95
CA ALA A 52 21.34 -8.37 -15.38
C ALA A 52 22.44 -8.83 -14.40
N SER A 53 22.08 -9.45 -13.27
CA SER A 53 22.99 -9.86 -12.19
C SER A 53 23.87 -8.71 -11.65
N GLU A 54 23.36 -7.48 -11.69
CA GLU A 54 24.07 -6.31 -11.21
C GLU A 54 24.07 -6.24 -9.68
N GLN A 55 25.20 -5.83 -9.10
CA GLN A 55 25.32 -5.59 -7.67
C GLN A 55 24.92 -4.14 -7.32
N PRO A 56 24.31 -3.88 -6.16
CA PRO A 56 24.01 -4.83 -5.07
C PRO A 56 22.69 -5.62 -5.22
N TRP A 57 21.89 -5.38 -6.28
CA TRP A 57 20.56 -5.98 -6.44
C TRP A 57 20.57 -7.50 -6.42
N LYS A 58 21.52 -8.11 -7.12
CA LYS A 58 21.64 -9.57 -7.16
C LYS A 58 21.91 -10.17 -5.78
N GLY A 59 22.80 -9.56 -4.98
CA GLY A 59 23.09 -10.04 -3.63
C GLY A 59 21.86 -9.99 -2.71
N SER A 60 21.13 -8.88 -2.70
CA SER A 60 19.89 -8.75 -1.92
C SER A 60 18.78 -9.69 -2.42
N TRP A 61 18.71 -9.91 -3.74
CA TRP A 61 17.76 -10.84 -4.34
C TRP A 61 17.99 -12.29 -3.91
N ASP A 62 19.25 -12.72 -3.82
CA ASP A 62 19.59 -14.08 -3.38
C ASP A 62 19.17 -14.33 -1.93
N ILE A 63 19.29 -13.31 -1.06
CA ILE A 63 18.77 -13.35 0.31
C ILE A 63 17.25 -13.46 0.31
N LEU A 64 16.58 -12.64 -0.52
CA LEU A 64 15.13 -12.68 -0.65
C LEU A 64 14.63 -14.06 -1.08
N MET A 65 15.26 -14.66 -2.11
CA MET A 65 14.96 -16.02 -2.55
C MET A 65 15.10 -17.03 -1.41
N SER A 66 16.26 -17.01 -0.73
CA SER A 66 16.53 -17.93 0.38
C SER A 66 15.53 -17.79 1.52
N ASN A 67 14.99 -16.60 1.76
CA ASN A 67 13.95 -16.38 2.75
C ASN A 67 12.60 -16.93 2.26
N THR A 68 12.18 -16.57 1.05
CA THR A 68 10.86 -16.93 0.52
C THR A 68 10.70 -18.43 0.33
N ASP A 69 11.76 -19.13 -0.07
CA ASP A 69 11.72 -20.57 -0.30
C ASP A 69 11.38 -21.36 0.99
N GLN A 70 11.76 -20.82 2.16
CA GLN A 70 11.44 -21.41 3.46
C GLN A 70 9.98 -21.23 3.89
N TRP A 71 9.19 -20.42 3.19
CA TRP A 71 7.81 -20.11 3.56
C TRP A 71 6.77 -20.82 2.70
N THR A 72 7.18 -21.73 1.83
CA THR A 72 6.28 -22.54 1.00
C THR A 72 5.18 -23.20 1.84
N ASP A 73 5.56 -23.75 3.01
CA ASP A 73 4.67 -24.40 3.97
C ASP A 73 4.31 -23.51 5.18
N HIS A 74 4.58 -22.20 5.11
CA HIS A 74 4.21 -21.28 6.19
C HIS A 74 2.70 -21.24 6.37
N THR A 75 2.26 -21.30 7.63
CA THR A 75 0.87 -21.13 8.04
C THR A 75 0.71 -19.75 8.66
N PRO A 76 -0.22 -18.90 8.19
CA PRO A 76 -0.45 -17.58 8.77
C PRO A 76 -0.70 -17.60 10.28
N GLU A 77 -0.13 -16.64 10.99
CA GLU A 77 -0.17 -16.46 12.44
C GLU A 77 -1.29 -15.47 12.86
N ALA A 78 -2.39 -15.44 12.11
CA ALA A 78 -3.48 -14.48 12.29
C ALA A 78 -4.12 -14.58 13.69
N VAL A 79 -4.46 -13.42 14.26
CA VAL A 79 -5.10 -13.29 15.58
C VAL A 79 -6.27 -12.31 15.50
N GLN A 80 -7.32 -12.57 16.26
CA GLN A 80 -8.54 -11.75 16.22
C GLN A 80 -8.32 -10.29 16.68
N THR A 81 -7.40 -10.07 17.60
CA THR A 81 -7.08 -8.73 18.13
C THR A 81 -5.60 -8.59 18.34
N VAL A 82 -5.04 -7.48 17.86
CA VAL A 82 -3.63 -7.14 17.99
C VAL A 82 -3.43 -6.24 19.21
N TYR A 83 -2.57 -6.69 20.12
CA TYR A 83 -2.16 -5.98 21.32
C TYR A 83 -0.71 -5.50 21.18
N VAL A 84 -0.50 -4.22 21.46
CA VAL A 84 0.81 -3.58 21.59
C VAL A 84 0.88 -3.03 23.01
N ASP A 85 1.44 -3.86 23.91
CA ASP A 85 1.61 -3.61 25.36
C ASP A 85 0.61 -2.58 25.95
N ASP A 86 -0.65 -2.99 26.08
CA ASP A 86 -1.76 -2.12 26.52
C ASP A 86 -1.92 -2.09 28.06
N GLY A 87 -0.98 -2.70 28.79
CA GLY A 87 -1.00 -2.83 30.25
C GLY A 87 -1.96 -3.89 30.80
N THR A 88 -2.76 -4.56 29.94
CA THR A 88 -3.71 -5.62 30.33
C THR A 88 -3.35 -6.96 29.67
N HIS A 89 -3.00 -6.94 28.40
CA HIS A 89 -2.63 -8.08 27.58
C HIS A 89 -1.14 -8.04 27.26
N GLY A 90 -0.52 -9.22 27.14
CA GLY A 90 0.82 -9.32 26.56
C GLY A 90 0.81 -8.93 25.08
N SER A 91 1.96 -8.46 24.57
CA SER A 91 2.10 -8.09 23.15
C SER A 91 2.03 -9.30 22.22
N ASN A 92 1.22 -9.21 21.16
CA ASN A 92 1.14 -10.22 20.09
C ASN A 92 1.35 -9.66 18.68
N PHE A 93 1.61 -8.34 18.54
CA PHE A 93 1.77 -7.67 17.24
C PHE A 93 2.86 -8.26 16.35
N MET A 94 3.83 -8.99 16.92
CA MET A 94 4.89 -9.64 16.16
C MET A 94 4.36 -10.71 15.20
N ASN A 95 3.21 -11.33 15.49
CA ASN A 95 2.58 -12.27 14.57
C ASN A 95 2.19 -11.55 13.26
N LEU A 96 1.45 -10.44 13.40
CA LEU A 96 1.09 -9.57 12.26
C LEU A 96 2.34 -9.04 11.55
N ALA A 97 3.33 -8.55 12.30
CA ALA A 97 4.53 -7.96 11.71
C ALA A 97 5.32 -8.97 10.85
N ARG A 98 5.44 -10.23 11.32
CA ARG A 98 6.13 -11.29 10.58
C ARG A 98 5.34 -11.69 9.33
N ASP A 99 4.03 -11.82 9.43
CA ASP A 99 3.20 -12.19 8.29
C ASP A 99 3.20 -11.12 7.20
N VAL A 100 3.07 -9.84 7.56
CA VAL A 100 3.19 -8.74 6.59
C VAL A 100 4.59 -8.68 5.97
N HIS A 101 5.65 -8.96 6.75
CA HIS A 101 7.01 -9.06 6.23
C HIS A 101 7.19 -10.18 5.21
N ARG A 102 6.62 -11.36 5.47
CA ARG A 102 6.61 -12.49 4.54
C ARG A 102 5.84 -12.16 3.27
N ALA A 103 4.61 -11.65 3.41
CA ALA A 103 3.76 -11.29 2.29
C ALA A 103 4.42 -10.23 1.38
N TYR A 104 5.11 -9.24 1.96
CA TYR A 104 5.84 -8.24 1.19
C TYR A 104 7.00 -8.84 0.39
N GLN A 105 7.82 -9.70 1.00
CA GLN A 105 8.93 -10.37 0.29
C GLN A 105 8.43 -11.34 -0.79
N LEU A 106 7.32 -12.05 -0.53
CA LEU A 106 6.67 -12.90 -1.53
C LEU A 106 6.12 -12.08 -2.71
N ALA A 107 5.55 -10.90 -2.46
CA ALA A 107 5.12 -9.99 -3.53
C ALA A 107 6.32 -9.49 -4.36
N LEU A 108 7.43 -9.13 -3.72
CA LEU A 108 8.68 -8.78 -4.42
C LEU A 108 9.21 -9.95 -5.26
N ARG A 109 9.12 -11.18 -4.75
CA ARG A 109 9.49 -12.40 -5.50
C ARG A 109 8.65 -12.52 -6.77
N TYR A 110 7.33 -12.45 -6.64
CA TYR A 110 6.41 -12.47 -7.78
C TYR A 110 6.73 -11.38 -8.81
N HIS A 111 7.00 -10.14 -8.37
CA HIS A 111 7.36 -9.06 -9.27
C HIS A 111 8.70 -9.29 -10.00
N GLY A 112 9.70 -9.89 -9.34
CA GLY A 112 11.03 -10.05 -9.93
C GLY A 112 11.18 -11.23 -10.88
N ASP A 113 10.46 -12.34 -10.68
CA ASP A 113 10.57 -13.53 -11.53
C ASP A 113 9.26 -14.13 -12.04
N GLY A 114 8.11 -13.59 -11.65
CA GLY A 114 6.79 -14.08 -12.07
C GLY A 114 6.32 -15.33 -11.33
N SER A 115 6.95 -15.74 -10.23
CA SER A 115 6.55 -16.91 -9.43
C SER A 115 5.12 -16.80 -8.87
N THR A 116 4.16 -17.48 -9.49
CA THR A 116 2.75 -17.41 -9.07
C THR A 116 2.51 -18.02 -7.68
N TRP A 117 3.27 -19.05 -7.29
CA TRP A 117 3.19 -19.63 -5.94
C TRP A 117 3.44 -18.59 -4.85
N ALA A 118 4.36 -17.65 -5.09
CA ALA A 118 4.69 -16.60 -4.14
C ALA A 118 3.55 -15.59 -4.02
N ALA A 119 2.93 -15.23 -5.15
CA ALA A 119 1.72 -14.41 -5.15
C ALA A 119 0.56 -15.09 -4.41
N ASP A 120 0.31 -16.37 -4.69
CA ASP A 120 -0.76 -17.14 -4.05
C ASP A 120 -0.55 -17.24 -2.53
N LYS A 121 0.70 -17.49 -2.08
CA LYS A 121 1.04 -17.54 -0.65
C LYS A 121 0.92 -16.17 0.03
N ALA A 122 1.27 -15.07 -0.66
CA ALA A 122 1.05 -13.73 -0.12
C ALA A 122 -0.45 -13.42 0.06
N VAL A 123 -1.29 -13.86 -0.90
CA VAL A 123 -2.75 -13.75 -0.82
C VAL A 123 -3.31 -14.60 0.32
N GLU A 124 -2.81 -15.82 0.51
CA GLU A 124 -3.18 -16.68 1.65
C GLU A 124 -2.93 -15.98 2.98
N ILE A 125 -1.75 -15.37 3.16
CA ILE A 125 -1.40 -14.63 4.39
C ILE A 125 -2.37 -13.46 4.63
N PHE A 126 -2.74 -12.70 3.59
CA PHE A 126 -3.65 -11.56 3.74
C PHE A 126 -5.13 -11.94 3.92
N ASN A 127 -5.52 -13.16 3.52
CA ASN A 127 -6.88 -13.67 3.67
C ASN A 127 -7.13 -14.44 4.99
N ALA A 128 -6.09 -14.63 5.80
CA ALA A 128 -6.14 -15.39 7.04
C ALA A 128 -6.91 -14.71 8.18
#